data_AF-A0A499FUW3-F1
#
_entry.id   AF-A0A499FUW3-F1
#
_cell.length_a   1.000
_cell.length_b   1.000
_cell.length_c   1.000
_cell.angle_alpha   90.00
_cell.angle_beta   90.00
_cell.angle_gamma   90.00
#
_symmetry.space_group_name_H-M   'P 1'
#
loop_
_entity.id
_entity.type
_entity.pdbx_description
1 polymer ?
#
loop_
_entity_poly.entity_id
_entity_poly.type
_entity_poly.pdbx_seq_one_letter_code
_entity_poly.pdbx_strand_id
1 'polypeptide(L)'
;MIRYEKLNNAYTDRIDCPGTEKHYRLTRSVSAIDDADDRESDRAPQWCVMIEKFLPLLGPIQRLPVHEDDVWVITFPKCGTTWTQEMVWLLNNGLDYERAAKLTLEERFPFLELSGALSLMDGDSVGRVQELPRPRHIKSHLPVMLLPEAIHTVRPKIIYVSRNPKDAATSFYHHYRNIVGYDGPREHFYDAFLNDSLIYAPFGGHVRAYWAWSRMPGAENILFLTYEQMKRDLHGVIGRVSRFLGKQYGASEVDELAKHLSVESMRNNKSCNMDDLVEWARTTTHSKERKKLAINGFKYKLFPHARFIRSGTVGSYRKDMDEEYIRRFEAYEKATTEGTDFDFYY
;
A
#
# COMPACT_ATOMS: atom_id res chain seq x y z
N MET A 1 -10.12 -4.29 -21.31
CA MET A 1 -10.41 -2.84 -21.24
C MET A 1 -10.97 -2.51 -19.85
N ILE A 2 -10.49 -1.45 -19.20
CA ILE A 2 -11.00 -0.99 -17.89
C ILE A 2 -12.13 0.00 -18.12
N ARG A 3 -13.26 -0.22 -17.45
CA ARG A 3 -14.39 0.72 -17.39
C ARG A 3 -14.48 1.30 -15.98
N TYR A 4 -15.01 2.50 -15.83
CA TYR A 4 -15.23 3.09 -14.51
C TYR A 4 -16.59 3.77 -14.41
N GLU A 5 -17.18 3.72 -13.22
CA GLU A 5 -18.43 4.36 -12.88
C GLU A 5 -18.32 5.02 -11.50
N LYS A 6 -19.06 6.10 -11.27
CA LYS A 6 -19.07 6.78 -9.97
C LYS A 6 -19.67 5.85 -8.92
N LEU A 7 -18.96 5.63 -7.82
CA LEU A 7 -19.40 4.80 -6.71
C LEU A 7 -19.92 5.72 -5.60
N ASN A 8 -21.24 5.67 -5.34
CA ASN A 8 -21.84 6.26 -4.16
C ASN A 8 -22.64 5.18 -3.45
N ASN A 9 -22.36 4.97 -2.17
CA ASN A 9 -23.11 4.07 -1.31
C ASN A 9 -23.13 4.62 0.13
N ALA A 10 -23.86 3.95 1.02
CA ALA A 10 -24.03 4.40 2.40
C ALA A 10 -22.71 4.49 3.21
N TYR A 11 -21.61 3.92 2.71
CA TYR A 11 -20.31 3.92 3.36
C TYR A 11 -19.37 4.96 2.76
N THR A 12 -19.26 5.07 1.42
CA THR A 12 -18.41 6.06 0.74
C THR A 12 -18.75 7.48 1.14
N ASP A 13 -20.03 7.76 1.34
CA ASP A 13 -20.53 9.09 1.69
C ASP A 13 -20.16 9.48 3.13
N ARG A 14 -19.87 8.50 4.00
CA ARG A 14 -19.48 8.72 5.41
C ARG A 14 -17.98 8.86 5.62
N ILE A 15 -17.18 8.60 4.59
CA ILE A 15 -15.72 8.70 4.60
C ILE A 15 -15.20 9.77 3.62
N ASP A 16 -16.11 10.50 2.96
CA ASP A 16 -15.76 11.57 2.03
C ASP A 16 -15.00 12.67 2.80
N CYS A 17 -13.77 12.95 2.37
CA CYS A 17 -12.91 13.91 3.05
C CYS A 17 -11.88 14.48 2.06
N PRO A 18 -11.24 15.63 2.37
CA PRO A 18 -10.61 16.49 1.37
C PRO A 18 -9.39 15.94 0.60
N GLY A 19 -9.07 14.66 0.77
CA GLY A 19 -7.98 13.91 0.15
C GLY A 19 -8.42 12.66 -0.61
N THR A 20 -9.68 12.21 -0.50
CA THR A 20 -10.19 10.97 -1.11
C THR A 20 -11.62 11.12 -1.61
N GLU A 21 -12.01 12.32 -2.04
CA GLU A 21 -13.37 12.55 -2.51
C GLU A 21 -13.67 11.82 -3.82
N LYS A 22 -14.95 11.57 -4.05
CA LYS A 22 -15.50 11.03 -5.31
C LYS A 22 -14.86 9.70 -5.68
N HIS A 23 -15.38 8.65 -5.08
CA HIS A 23 -15.00 7.27 -5.35
C HIS A 23 -15.57 6.81 -6.70
N TYR A 24 -14.79 6.01 -7.42
CA TYR A 24 -15.15 5.36 -8.67
C TYR A 24 -14.84 3.88 -8.57
N ARG A 25 -15.79 3.06 -9.01
CA ARG A 25 -15.55 1.63 -9.22
C ARG A 25 -14.94 1.44 -10.59
N LEU A 26 -13.73 0.91 -10.64
CA LEU A 26 -13.07 0.48 -11.87
C LEU A 26 -13.30 -1.01 -12.03
N THR A 27 -13.64 -1.47 -13.23
CA THR A 27 -13.86 -2.89 -13.55
C THR A 27 -13.08 -3.27 -14.80
N ARG A 28 -12.26 -4.32 -14.72
CA ARG A 28 -11.60 -4.94 -15.87
C ARG A 28 -12.45 -6.14 -16.27
N SER A 29 -13.10 -6.03 -17.43
CA SER A 29 -13.79 -7.17 -18.04
C SER A 29 -12.76 -8.26 -18.35
N VAL A 30 -13.08 -9.51 -18.01
CA VAL A 30 -12.34 -10.67 -18.52
C VAL A 30 -12.60 -10.71 -20.03
N SER A 31 -11.61 -10.41 -20.86
CA SER A 31 -11.74 -10.55 -22.31
C SER A 31 -11.38 -11.98 -22.71
N ALA A 32 -12.16 -12.55 -23.63
CA ALA A 32 -11.96 -13.86 -24.28
C ALA A 32 -10.72 -13.91 -25.21
N ILE A 33 -9.62 -13.23 -24.85
CA ILE A 33 -8.40 -13.09 -25.67
C ILE A 33 -7.14 -13.52 -24.89
N ASP A 34 -7.26 -13.80 -23.58
CA ASP A 34 -6.16 -14.36 -22.77
C ASP A 34 -6.28 -15.90 -22.65
N ASP A 35 -6.86 -16.55 -23.67
CA ASP A 35 -7.16 -17.99 -23.72
C ASP A 35 -5.92 -18.81 -24.09
N ALA A 36 -5.12 -19.12 -23.06
CA ALA A 36 -4.12 -20.19 -23.11
C ALA A 36 -4.27 -21.22 -21.98
N ASP A 37 -5.35 -21.14 -21.17
CA ASP A 37 -5.60 -22.10 -20.09
C ASP A 37 -7.11 -22.38 -19.98
N ASP A 38 -7.51 -23.60 -20.36
CA ASP A 38 -8.89 -24.14 -20.44
C ASP A 38 -9.61 -24.23 -19.06
N ARG A 39 -9.73 -23.10 -18.35
CA ARG A 39 -10.56 -22.98 -17.15
C ARG A 39 -11.60 -21.88 -17.35
N GLU A 40 -12.51 -22.19 -18.26
CA GLU A 40 -13.36 -21.29 -19.04
C GLU A 40 -14.54 -20.61 -18.30
N SER A 41 -14.84 -20.85 -17.00
CA SER A 41 -16.20 -20.51 -16.52
C SER A 41 -16.42 -19.80 -15.17
N ASP A 42 -15.40 -19.39 -14.39
CA ASP A 42 -15.69 -18.91 -13.00
C ASP A 42 -14.93 -17.65 -12.52
N ARG A 43 -14.17 -16.96 -13.38
CA ARG A 43 -13.48 -15.74 -12.92
C ARG A 43 -14.42 -14.54 -12.92
N ALA A 44 -14.96 -14.25 -11.74
CA ALA A 44 -15.71 -13.02 -11.49
C ALA A 44 -14.93 -11.77 -11.98
N PRO A 45 -15.60 -10.76 -12.54
CA PRO A 45 -14.95 -9.55 -13.02
C PRO A 45 -14.12 -8.90 -11.91
N GLN A 46 -12.87 -8.57 -12.22
CA GLN A 46 -11.98 -7.85 -11.31
C GLN A 46 -12.43 -6.39 -11.22
N TRP A 47 -12.56 -5.89 -10.00
CA TRP A 47 -12.90 -4.50 -9.75
C TRP A 47 -12.11 -3.94 -8.57
N CYS A 48 -11.96 -2.63 -8.55
CA CYS A 48 -11.43 -1.91 -7.40
C CYS A 48 -12.05 -0.52 -7.26
N VAL A 49 -11.86 0.09 -6.09
CA VAL A 49 -12.25 1.49 -5.85
C VAL A 49 -11.03 2.39 -6.01
N MET A 50 -11.15 3.41 -6.87
CA MET A 50 -10.18 4.51 -6.96
C MET A 50 -10.89 5.84 -6.76
N ILE A 51 -10.14 6.94 -6.61
CA ILE A 51 -10.69 8.29 -6.54
C ILE A 51 -10.61 8.97 -7.91
N GLU A 52 -11.40 10.03 -8.13
CA GLU A 52 -11.45 10.77 -9.40
C GLU A 52 -10.08 11.16 -9.95
N LYS A 53 -9.17 11.58 -9.07
CA LYS A 53 -7.80 12.00 -9.40
C LYS A 53 -6.94 10.88 -10.02
N PHE A 54 -7.28 9.62 -9.79
CA PHE A 54 -6.58 8.49 -10.41
C PHE A 54 -6.95 8.28 -11.87
N LEU A 55 -8.16 8.65 -12.30
CA LEU A 55 -8.67 8.31 -13.65
C LEU A 55 -7.75 8.77 -14.79
N PRO A 56 -7.14 9.98 -14.76
CA PRO A 56 -6.18 10.40 -15.78
C PRO A 56 -4.88 9.58 -15.81
N LEU A 57 -4.53 8.90 -14.72
CA LEU A 57 -3.31 8.07 -14.62
C LEU A 57 -3.49 6.67 -15.22
N LEU A 58 -4.72 6.23 -15.50
CA LEU A 58 -4.99 4.89 -16.07
C LEU A 58 -4.17 4.62 -17.33
N GLY A 59 -4.29 5.47 -18.34
CA GLY A 59 -3.57 5.32 -19.61
C GLY A 59 -2.04 5.37 -19.44
N PRO A 60 -1.49 6.38 -18.76
CA PRO A 60 -0.06 6.47 -18.46
C PRO A 60 0.49 5.24 -17.73
N ILE A 61 -0.18 4.76 -16.66
CA ILE A 61 0.26 3.59 -15.90
C ILE A 61 0.21 2.33 -16.77
N GLN A 62 -0.88 2.10 -17.51
CA GLN A 62 -0.99 0.93 -18.38
C GLN A 62 0.13 0.85 -19.43
N ARG A 63 0.60 2.01 -19.92
CA ARG A 63 1.67 2.12 -20.92
C ARG A 63 3.07 2.32 -20.32
N LEU A 64 3.20 2.38 -18.99
CA LEU A 64 4.49 2.61 -18.36
C LEU A 64 5.46 1.49 -18.75
N PRO A 65 6.64 1.81 -19.32
CA PRO A 65 7.66 0.80 -19.60
C PRO A 65 8.09 0.12 -18.30
N VAL A 66 8.17 -1.20 -18.33
CA VAL A 66 8.69 -2.03 -17.24
C VAL A 66 10.05 -2.60 -17.68
N HIS A 67 10.98 -2.73 -16.74
CA HIS A 67 12.32 -3.26 -16.98
C HIS A 67 12.61 -4.45 -16.08
N GLU A 68 13.42 -5.40 -16.56
CA GLU A 68 13.75 -6.64 -15.83
C GLU A 68 14.44 -6.39 -14.48
N ASP A 69 15.19 -5.29 -14.38
CA ASP A 69 15.90 -4.87 -13.18
C ASP A 69 15.07 -3.96 -12.25
N ASP A 70 13.81 -3.68 -12.58
CA ASP A 70 12.90 -3.01 -11.66
C ASP A 70 12.63 -3.88 -10.43
N VAL A 71 12.48 -3.23 -9.28
CA VAL A 71 12.03 -3.86 -8.04
C VAL A 71 10.82 -3.11 -7.50
N TRP A 72 9.70 -3.82 -7.44
CA TRP A 72 8.42 -3.30 -6.99
C TRP A 72 8.15 -3.70 -5.56
N VAL A 73 7.79 -2.74 -4.70
CA VAL A 73 7.22 -3.00 -3.37
C VAL A 73 5.76 -2.60 -3.42
N ILE A 74 4.87 -3.59 -3.36
CA ILE A 74 3.43 -3.41 -3.49
C ILE A 74 2.74 -3.88 -2.22
N THR A 75 1.80 -3.10 -1.72
CA THR A 75 0.98 -3.50 -0.57
C THR A 75 -0.40 -2.89 -0.70
N PHE A 76 -1.43 -3.50 -0.12
CA PHE A 76 -2.58 -2.68 0.29
C PHE A 76 -2.09 -1.60 1.28
N PRO A 77 -2.65 -0.37 1.31
CA PRO A 77 -2.18 0.67 2.22
C PRO A 77 -2.02 0.18 3.66
N LYS A 78 -0.92 0.60 4.30
CA LYS A 78 -0.61 0.35 5.73
C LYS A 78 -0.28 -1.09 6.12
N CYS A 79 0.15 -1.90 5.15
CA CYS A 79 0.61 -3.28 5.38
C CYS A 79 2.14 -3.43 5.49
N GLY A 80 2.91 -2.35 5.72
CA GLY A 80 4.37 -2.43 5.94
C GLY A 80 5.25 -1.96 4.78
N THR A 81 4.70 -1.16 3.87
CA THR A 81 5.39 -0.63 2.67
C THR A 81 6.70 0.06 3.02
N THR A 82 6.69 1.08 3.89
CA THR A 82 7.88 1.86 4.27
C THR A 82 8.98 0.99 4.87
N TRP A 83 8.60 0.02 5.69
CA TRP A 83 9.54 -0.92 6.30
C TRP A 83 10.23 -1.79 5.26
N THR A 84 9.45 -2.25 4.27
CA THR A 84 9.93 -3.07 3.17
C THR A 84 10.76 -2.27 2.17
N GLN A 85 10.37 -1.04 1.84
CA GLN A 85 11.13 -0.14 0.95
C GLN A 85 12.53 0.12 1.52
N GLU A 86 12.64 0.43 2.82
CA GLU A 86 13.93 0.67 3.47
C GLU A 86 14.83 -0.57 3.41
N MET A 87 14.28 -1.74 3.79
CA MET A 87 14.97 -3.02 3.73
C MET A 87 15.47 -3.34 2.31
N VAL A 88 14.59 -3.25 1.31
CA VAL A 88 14.88 -3.61 -0.08
C VAL A 88 15.90 -2.65 -0.70
N TRP A 89 15.78 -1.35 -0.40
CA TRP A 89 16.72 -0.36 -0.93
C TRP A 89 18.13 -0.60 -0.40
N LEU A 90 18.29 -0.80 0.91
CA LEU A 90 19.58 -1.06 1.54
C LEU A 90 20.20 -2.36 1.02
N LEU A 91 19.41 -3.44 0.93
CA LEU A 91 19.88 -4.72 0.37
C LEU A 91 20.30 -4.60 -1.11
N ASN A 92 19.68 -3.74 -1.91
CA ASN A 92 20.10 -3.56 -3.30
C ASN A 92 21.31 -2.62 -3.47
N ASN A 93 21.57 -1.77 -2.48
CA ASN A 93 22.62 -0.75 -2.51
C ASN A 93 23.78 -1.07 -1.55
N GLY A 94 24.02 -2.35 -1.26
CA GLY A 94 25.22 -2.75 -0.50
C GLY A 94 25.22 -2.29 0.96
N LEU A 95 24.04 -2.11 1.57
CA LEU A 95 23.89 -1.58 2.93
C LEU A 95 24.53 -0.19 3.12
N ASP A 96 24.46 0.65 2.09
CA ASP A 96 24.92 2.05 2.16
C ASP A 96 23.95 2.92 2.99
N TYR A 97 24.10 2.85 4.31
CA TYR A 97 23.29 3.60 5.27
C TYR A 97 23.50 5.12 5.17
N GLU A 98 24.72 5.57 4.83
CA GLU A 98 25.01 6.99 4.67
C GLU A 98 24.22 7.61 3.51
N ARG A 99 24.17 6.92 2.37
CA ARG A 99 23.37 7.36 1.24
C ARG A 99 21.88 7.25 1.53
N ALA A 100 21.44 6.18 2.22
CA ALA A 100 20.05 6.03 2.64
C ALA A 100 19.58 7.17 3.58
N ALA A 101 20.48 7.73 4.39
CA ALA A 101 20.19 8.85 5.28
C ALA A 101 20.12 10.22 4.56
N LYS A 102 20.81 10.36 3.41
CA LYS A 102 20.86 11.61 2.63
C LYS A 102 19.68 11.78 1.66
N LEU A 103 19.02 10.68 1.28
CA LEU A 103 17.91 10.67 0.33
C LEU A 103 16.61 10.27 1.03
N THR A 104 15.55 11.03 0.81
CA THR A 104 14.22 10.65 1.29
C THR A 104 13.77 9.34 0.66
N LEU A 105 12.87 8.62 1.34
CA LEU A 105 12.32 7.38 0.80
C LEU A 105 11.55 7.61 -0.52
N GLU A 106 10.97 8.79 -0.72
CA GLU A 106 10.28 9.12 -1.98
C GLU A 106 11.26 9.33 -3.15
N GLU A 107 12.46 9.86 -2.90
CA GLU A 107 13.52 9.95 -3.91
C GLU A 107 14.10 8.58 -4.25
N ARG A 108 14.22 7.71 -3.25
CA ARG A 108 14.75 6.36 -3.41
C ARG A 108 13.75 5.38 -4.01
N PHE A 109 12.47 5.64 -3.83
CA PHE A 109 11.39 4.67 -3.97
C PHE A 109 10.06 5.40 -4.31
N PRO A 110 10.00 6.11 -5.46
CA PRO A 110 8.85 6.93 -5.83
C PRO A 110 7.54 6.15 -5.84
N PHE A 111 6.47 6.82 -5.41
CA PHE A 111 5.13 6.24 -5.37
C PHE A 111 4.40 6.45 -6.70
N LEU A 112 4.25 5.38 -7.48
CA LEU A 112 3.78 5.39 -8.87
C LEU A 112 2.50 6.20 -9.08
N GLU A 113 1.49 5.98 -8.24
CA GLU A 113 0.18 6.62 -8.38
C GLU A 113 -0.05 7.76 -7.39
N LEU A 114 1.00 8.37 -6.83
CA LEU A 114 0.90 9.38 -5.76
C LEU A 114 -0.12 10.49 -6.06
N SER A 115 -0.08 11.07 -7.26
CA SER A 115 -0.98 12.16 -7.66
C SER A 115 -2.43 11.70 -7.93
N GLY A 116 -2.66 10.38 -8.00
CA GLY A 116 -3.98 9.75 -8.07
C GLY A 116 -4.44 9.12 -6.76
N ALA A 117 -3.56 8.99 -5.76
CA ALA A 117 -3.82 8.33 -4.49
C ALA A 117 -4.33 9.29 -3.40
N LEU A 118 -3.98 10.57 -3.50
CA LEU A 118 -4.34 11.62 -2.57
C LEU A 118 -4.69 12.89 -3.35
N SER A 119 -5.92 13.38 -3.27
CA SER A 119 -6.34 14.60 -4.00
C SER A 119 -5.61 15.87 -3.55
N LEU A 120 -4.88 15.81 -2.42
CA LEU A 120 -4.04 16.87 -1.90
C LEU A 120 -2.65 16.96 -2.56
N MET A 121 -2.26 15.99 -3.38
CA MET A 121 -0.95 15.96 -4.05
C MET A 121 -1.12 16.08 -5.56
N ASP A 122 -0.49 17.09 -6.15
CA ASP A 122 -0.41 17.27 -7.59
C ASP A 122 1.00 16.89 -8.11
N GLY A 123 1.12 16.69 -9.42
CA GLY A 123 2.38 16.38 -10.09
C GLY A 123 2.31 15.13 -10.97
N ASP A 124 3.38 14.89 -11.72
CA ASP A 124 3.51 13.74 -12.61
C ASP A 124 4.20 12.57 -11.88
N SER A 125 3.43 11.84 -11.09
CA SER A 125 3.95 10.68 -10.34
C SER A 125 4.43 9.54 -11.24
N VAL A 126 3.80 9.36 -12.41
CA VAL A 126 4.17 8.34 -13.39
C VAL A 126 5.46 8.71 -14.11
N GLY A 127 5.59 9.97 -14.55
CA GLY A 127 6.82 10.50 -15.16
C GLY A 127 8.02 10.40 -14.23
N ARG A 128 7.85 10.68 -12.93
CA ARG A 128 8.92 10.51 -11.93
C ARG A 128 9.42 9.07 -11.83
N VAL A 129 8.56 8.07 -11.96
CA VAL A 129 8.96 6.66 -12.03
C VAL A 129 9.68 6.36 -13.35
N GLN A 130 9.23 6.95 -14.46
CA GLN A 130 9.85 6.76 -15.76
C GLN A 130 11.27 7.35 -15.83
N GLU A 131 11.51 8.48 -15.16
CA GLU A 131 12.80 9.18 -15.14
C GLU A 131 13.79 8.64 -14.09
N LEU A 132 13.35 7.73 -13.20
CA LEU A 132 14.20 7.21 -12.14
C LEU A 132 15.40 6.44 -12.72
N PRO A 133 16.64 6.70 -12.25
CA PRO A 133 17.80 5.92 -12.65
C PRO A 133 17.62 4.42 -12.40
N ARG A 134 18.16 3.59 -13.29
CA ARG A 134 18.10 2.13 -13.19
C ARG A 134 19.21 1.57 -12.27
N PRO A 135 18.96 0.49 -11.51
CA PRO A 135 17.67 -0.22 -11.37
C PRO A 135 16.64 0.61 -10.60
N ARG A 136 15.38 0.56 -11.04
CA ARG A 136 14.31 1.36 -10.41
C ARG A 136 13.72 0.62 -9.22
N HIS A 137 13.49 1.35 -8.14
CA HIS A 137 12.77 0.89 -6.98
C HIS A 137 11.42 1.60 -6.91
N ILE A 138 10.32 0.87 -7.00
CA ILE A 138 9.00 1.46 -7.25
C ILE A 138 8.05 1.06 -6.13
N LYS A 139 7.36 2.03 -5.55
CA LYS A 139 6.27 1.79 -4.60
C LYS A 139 4.94 1.86 -5.32
N SER A 140 4.03 0.94 -4.98
CA SER A 140 2.63 1.04 -5.39
C SER A 140 1.66 0.43 -4.36
N HIS A 141 0.41 0.85 -4.43
CA HIS A 141 -0.75 0.29 -3.74
C HIS A 141 -1.80 -0.24 -4.72
N LEU A 142 -1.50 -0.27 -6.02
CA LEU A 142 -2.43 -0.72 -7.03
C LEU A 142 -2.75 -2.21 -6.90
N PRO A 143 -4.00 -2.62 -7.14
CA PRO A 143 -4.34 -4.02 -7.38
C PRO A 143 -3.76 -4.49 -8.73
N VAL A 144 -3.58 -5.81 -8.88
CA VAL A 144 -3.00 -6.45 -10.08
C VAL A 144 -3.61 -5.91 -11.37
N MET A 145 -4.94 -5.73 -11.42
CA MET A 145 -5.66 -5.29 -12.62
C MET A 145 -5.27 -3.90 -13.14
N LEU A 146 -4.64 -3.06 -12.31
CA LEU A 146 -4.25 -1.69 -12.62
C LEU A 146 -2.74 -1.50 -12.81
N LEU A 147 -1.93 -2.56 -12.68
CA LEU A 147 -0.50 -2.48 -12.93
C LEU A 147 -0.20 -2.24 -14.43
N PRO A 148 1.00 -1.76 -14.79
CA PRO A 148 1.40 -1.63 -16.19
C PRO A 148 1.26 -2.95 -16.94
N GLU A 149 0.73 -2.94 -18.18
CA GLU A 149 0.47 -4.19 -18.91
C GLU A 149 1.76 -4.99 -19.16
N ALA A 150 2.88 -4.29 -19.37
CA ALA A 150 4.20 -4.90 -19.55
C ALA A 150 4.71 -5.67 -18.32
N ILE A 151 4.14 -5.47 -17.12
CA ILE A 151 4.62 -6.14 -15.91
C ILE A 151 4.44 -7.67 -15.99
N HIS A 152 3.42 -8.14 -16.71
CA HIS A 152 3.11 -9.56 -16.84
C HIS A 152 4.09 -10.30 -17.78
N THR A 153 4.63 -9.59 -18.78
CA THR A 153 5.55 -10.16 -19.78
C THR A 153 7.02 -9.94 -19.43
N VAL A 154 7.38 -8.76 -18.90
CA VAL A 154 8.75 -8.43 -18.47
C VAL A 154 9.12 -9.13 -17.16
N ARG A 155 8.14 -9.37 -16.28
CA ARG A 155 8.30 -10.13 -15.03
C ARG A 155 9.41 -9.58 -14.11
N PRO A 156 9.40 -8.29 -13.75
CA PRO A 156 10.35 -7.74 -12.79
C PRO A 156 10.18 -8.36 -11.41
N LYS A 157 11.11 -8.10 -10.49
CA LYS A 157 10.95 -8.53 -9.10
C LYS A 157 9.82 -7.74 -8.42
N ILE A 158 8.85 -8.43 -7.85
CA ILE A 158 7.73 -7.87 -7.09
C ILE A 158 7.77 -8.43 -5.68
N ILE A 159 7.76 -7.56 -4.68
CA ILE A 159 7.62 -7.92 -3.27
C ILE A 159 6.28 -7.40 -2.81
N TYR A 160 5.36 -8.32 -2.52
CA TYR A 160 4.04 -8.00 -1.99
C TYR A 160 4.00 -8.24 -0.48
N VAL A 161 3.50 -7.27 0.29
CA VAL A 161 3.32 -7.43 1.74
C VAL A 161 1.86 -7.24 2.13
N SER A 162 1.29 -8.28 2.72
CA SER A 162 -0.03 -8.26 3.36
C SER A 162 0.07 -8.04 4.86
N ARG A 163 -1.07 -7.81 5.51
CA ARG A 163 -1.19 -7.66 6.97
C ARG A 163 -2.57 -8.09 7.39
N ASN A 164 -2.75 -8.59 8.61
CA ASN A 164 -4.09 -8.90 9.10
C ASN A 164 -5.05 -7.70 8.94
N PRO A 165 -6.30 -7.92 8.50
CA PRO A 165 -7.22 -6.83 8.14
C PRO A 165 -7.58 -5.95 9.33
N LYS A 166 -7.57 -6.49 10.55
CA LYS A 166 -7.85 -5.72 11.79
C LYS A 166 -6.83 -4.60 11.98
N ASP A 167 -5.54 -4.94 12.03
CA ASP A 167 -4.49 -3.93 12.18
C ASP A 167 -4.32 -3.06 10.93
N ALA A 168 -4.54 -3.60 9.73
CA ALA A 168 -4.51 -2.83 8.49
C ALA A 168 -5.58 -1.72 8.51
N ALA A 169 -6.84 -2.06 8.81
CA ALA A 169 -7.95 -1.12 8.93
C ALA A 169 -7.71 -0.09 10.03
N THR A 170 -7.27 -0.50 11.23
CA THR A 170 -6.91 0.44 12.31
C THR A 170 -5.82 1.42 11.84
N SER A 171 -4.75 0.92 11.22
CA SER A 171 -3.67 1.78 10.75
C SER A 171 -4.09 2.70 9.61
N PHE A 172 -5.05 2.27 8.77
CA PHE A 172 -5.56 3.05 7.66
C PHE A 172 -6.49 4.17 8.13
N TYR A 173 -7.35 3.89 9.12
CA TYR A 173 -8.13 4.91 9.82
C TYR A 173 -7.22 6.02 10.37
N HIS A 174 -6.16 5.66 11.12
CA HIS A 174 -5.22 6.65 11.66
C HIS A 174 -4.49 7.43 10.56
N HIS A 175 -4.23 6.82 9.41
CA HIS A 175 -3.67 7.53 8.26
C HIS A 175 -4.67 8.52 7.65
N TYR A 176 -5.94 8.12 7.48
CA TYR A 176 -7.01 8.99 7.02
C TYR A 176 -7.23 10.17 7.98
N ARG A 177 -7.25 9.91 9.28
CA ARG A 177 -7.40 10.93 10.32
C ARG A 177 -6.26 11.96 10.31
N ASN A 178 -5.02 11.49 10.18
CA ASN A 178 -3.85 12.34 10.37
C ASN A 178 -3.32 12.97 9.06
N ILE A 179 -3.51 12.33 7.92
CA ILE A 179 -2.96 12.80 6.63
C ILE A 179 -4.07 13.31 5.73
N VAL A 180 -5.10 12.49 5.51
CA VAL A 180 -6.15 12.76 4.53
C VAL A 180 -7.15 13.81 5.05
N GLY A 181 -7.40 13.84 6.36
CA GLY A 181 -8.28 14.80 7.03
C GLY A 181 -9.66 14.24 7.38
N TYR A 182 -9.78 12.92 7.53
CA TYR A 182 -11.03 12.32 7.98
C TYR A 182 -11.31 12.65 9.45
N ASP A 183 -12.42 13.32 9.77
CA ASP A 183 -12.79 13.72 11.13
C ASP A 183 -14.00 12.96 11.71
N GLY A 184 -14.66 12.14 10.89
CA GLY A 184 -15.81 11.32 11.30
C GLY A 184 -15.47 10.14 12.24
N PRO A 185 -16.48 9.47 12.82
CA PRO A 185 -16.28 8.35 13.75
C PRO A 185 -15.44 7.22 13.16
N ARG A 186 -14.63 6.54 13.99
CA ARG A 186 -13.80 5.41 13.54
C ARG A 186 -14.64 4.25 13.01
N GLU A 187 -15.84 4.10 13.57
CA GLU A 187 -16.83 3.06 13.26
C GLU A 187 -17.25 3.15 11.80
N HIS A 188 -17.52 4.35 11.30
CA HIS A 188 -17.85 4.58 9.89
C HIS A 188 -16.70 4.16 8.95
N PHE A 189 -15.45 4.39 9.37
CA PHE A 189 -14.28 3.95 8.60
C PHE A 189 -14.14 2.42 8.58
N TYR A 190 -14.37 1.77 9.72
CA TYR A 190 -14.36 0.31 9.81
C TYR A 190 -15.48 -0.33 8.99
N ASP A 191 -16.68 0.24 9.05
CA ASP A 191 -17.79 -0.16 8.17
C ASP A 191 -17.42 -0.01 6.69
N ALA A 192 -16.81 1.11 6.29
CA ALA A 192 -16.38 1.30 4.91
C ALA A 192 -15.29 0.31 4.48
N PHE A 193 -14.37 -0.07 5.38
CA PHE A 193 -13.37 -1.09 5.10
C PHE A 193 -14.03 -2.47 4.89
N LEU A 194 -14.91 -2.89 5.80
CA LEU A 194 -15.58 -4.19 5.76
C LEU A 194 -16.52 -4.35 4.56
N ASN A 195 -17.00 -3.23 4.00
CA ASN A 195 -17.89 -3.19 2.83
C ASN A 195 -17.15 -2.74 1.56
N ASP A 196 -15.83 -2.91 1.51
CA ASP A 196 -14.99 -2.68 0.33
C ASP A 196 -15.22 -1.30 -0.33
N SER A 197 -15.42 -0.27 0.49
CA SER A 197 -15.80 1.08 0.09
C SER A 197 -14.69 2.12 0.31
N LEU A 198 -13.44 1.69 0.47
CA LEU A 198 -12.25 2.56 0.57
C LEU A 198 -11.45 2.51 -0.73
N ILE A 199 -10.61 3.52 -0.99
CA ILE A 199 -9.63 3.45 -2.08
C ILE A 199 -8.78 2.17 -1.98
N TYR A 200 -8.49 1.56 -3.14
CA TYR A 200 -7.85 0.26 -3.35
C TYR A 200 -8.66 -0.98 -2.94
N ALA A 201 -9.84 -0.83 -2.33
CA ALA A 201 -10.72 -1.96 -2.03
C ALA A 201 -11.15 -2.69 -3.31
N PRO A 202 -11.53 -3.98 -3.25
CA PRO A 202 -11.70 -4.81 -2.05
C PRO A 202 -10.37 -5.28 -1.43
N PHE A 203 -10.21 -5.18 -0.11
CA PHE A 203 -8.97 -5.60 0.56
C PHE A 203 -8.70 -7.09 0.37
N GLY A 204 -9.72 -7.93 0.60
CA GLY A 204 -9.59 -9.37 0.42
C GLY A 204 -9.25 -9.75 -1.02
N GLY A 205 -9.92 -9.12 -2.00
CA GLY A 205 -9.61 -9.33 -3.42
C GLY A 205 -8.19 -8.90 -3.78
N HIS A 206 -7.71 -7.78 -3.23
CA HIS A 206 -6.34 -7.30 -3.40
C HIS A 206 -5.31 -8.33 -2.92
N VAL A 207 -5.46 -8.81 -1.68
CA VAL A 207 -4.55 -9.81 -1.09
C VAL A 207 -4.61 -11.13 -1.86
N ARG A 208 -5.81 -11.64 -2.17
CA ARG A 208 -6.00 -12.91 -2.88
C ARG A 208 -5.40 -12.89 -4.28
N ALA A 209 -5.51 -11.77 -5.01
CA ALA A 209 -4.95 -11.65 -6.35
C ALA A 209 -3.43 -11.77 -6.34
N TYR A 210 -2.74 -11.07 -5.42
CA TYR A 210 -1.28 -11.18 -5.29
C TYR A 210 -0.84 -12.54 -4.74
N TRP A 211 -1.59 -13.12 -3.80
CA TRP A 211 -1.32 -14.48 -3.32
C TRP A 211 -1.39 -15.47 -4.48
N ALA A 212 -2.51 -15.53 -5.19
CA ALA A 212 -2.70 -16.42 -6.33
C ALA A 212 -1.61 -16.23 -7.38
N TRP A 213 -1.25 -14.98 -7.73
CA TRP A 213 -0.20 -14.70 -8.70
C TRP A 213 1.16 -15.24 -8.24
N SER A 214 1.52 -15.08 -6.96
CA SER A 214 2.77 -15.61 -6.40
C SER A 214 2.85 -17.15 -6.35
N ARG A 215 1.71 -17.84 -6.51
CA ARG A 215 1.62 -19.31 -6.52
C ARG A 215 1.55 -19.88 -7.93
N MET A 216 1.45 -19.04 -8.97
CA MET A 216 1.42 -19.51 -10.36
C MET A 216 2.77 -20.12 -10.76
N PRO A 217 2.78 -21.14 -11.63
CA PRO A 217 4.02 -21.63 -12.24
C PRO A 217 4.81 -20.50 -12.90
N GLY A 218 6.12 -20.46 -12.66
CA GLY A 218 7.02 -19.44 -13.18
C GLY A 218 7.01 -18.11 -12.42
N ALA A 219 6.21 -17.94 -11.37
CA ALA A 219 6.12 -16.70 -10.58
C ALA A 219 7.28 -16.50 -9.57
N GLU A 220 8.47 -17.03 -9.84
CA GLU A 220 9.63 -16.89 -8.94
C GLU A 220 10.10 -15.43 -8.79
N ASN A 221 9.63 -14.53 -9.67
CA ASN A 221 9.83 -13.09 -9.58
C ASN A 221 8.87 -12.39 -8.60
N ILE A 222 8.02 -13.12 -7.85
CA ILE A 222 7.08 -12.56 -6.87
C ILE A 222 7.35 -13.15 -5.49
N LEU A 223 7.75 -12.30 -4.56
CA LEU A 223 7.88 -12.65 -3.14
C LEU A 223 6.69 -12.12 -2.36
N PHE A 224 5.88 -13.04 -1.84
CA PHE A 224 4.78 -12.70 -0.92
C PHE A 224 5.26 -12.80 0.53
N LEU A 225 5.00 -11.75 1.31
CA LEU A 225 5.29 -11.64 2.74
C LEU A 225 4.05 -11.21 3.51
N THR A 226 4.07 -11.44 4.82
CA THR A 226 3.13 -10.82 5.75
C THR A 226 3.88 -9.90 6.73
N TYR A 227 3.22 -8.83 7.16
CA TYR A 227 3.74 -7.94 8.20
C TYR A 227 4.00 -8.71 9.50
N GLU A 228 3.19 -9.72 9.77
CA GLU A 228 3.29 -10.64 10.90
C GLU A 228 4.59 -11.45 10.85
N GLN A 229 4.96 -12.00 9.68
CA GLN A 229 6.25 -12.67 9.47
C GLN A 229 7.42 -11.72 9.76
N MET A 230 7.36 -10.49 9.22
CA MET A 230 8.40 -9.48 9.46
C MET A 230 8.54 -9.15 10.95
N LYS A 231 7.42 -9.08 11.68
CA LYS A 231 7.41 -8.81 13.12
C LYS A 231 7.89 -10.00 13.96
N ARG A 232 7.60 -11.22 13.53
CA ARG A 232 7.94 -12.45 14.26
C ARG A 232 9.40 -12.82 14.11
N ASP A 233 9.94 -12.74 12.89
CA ASP A 233 11.33 -13.07 12.58
C ASP A 233 11.88 -12.17 11.46
N LEU A 234 12.36 -10.99 11.86
CA LEU A 234 12.93 -10.04 10.91
C LEU A 234 14.21 -10.56 10.24
N HIS A 235 15.07 -11.30 10.95
CA HIS A 235 16.32 -11.81 10.40
C HIS A 235 16.05 -12.85 9.31
N GLY A 236 15.12 -13.78 9.55
CA GLY A 236 14.67 -14.74 8.55
C GLY A 236 14.05 -14.07 7.33
N VAL A 237 13.26 -13.01 7.52
CA VAL A 237 12.70 -12.24 6.39
C VAL A 237 13.78 -11.48 5.62
N ILE A 238 14.74 -10.82 6.28
CA ILE A 238 15.89 -10.18 5.63
C ILE A 238 16.62 -11.21 4.76
N GLY A 239 16.89 -12.41 5.29
CA GLY A 239 17.53 -13.49 4.54
C GLY A 239 16.72 -13.93 3.31
N ARG A 240 15.39 -14.05 3.42
CA ARG A 240 14.49 -14.38 2.29
C ARG A 240 14.52 -13.29 1.21
N VAL A 241 14.41 -12.02 1.61
CA VAL A 241 14.41 -10.87 0.70
C VAL A 241 15.78 -10.73 0.03
N SER A 242 16.87 -10.88 0.78
CA SER A 242 18.24 -10.85 0.24
C SER A 242 18.44 -11.90 -0.86
N ARG A 243 18.05 -13.17 -0.59
CA ARG A 243 18.11 -14.24 -1.60
C ARG A 243 17.25 -13.94 -2.82
N PHE A 244 16.02 -13.47 -2.63
CA PHE A 244 15.12 -13.08 -3.71
C PHE A 244 15.70 -11.95 -4.58
N LEU A 245 16.40 -11.00 -3.96
CA LEU A 245 17.10 -9.93 -4.67
C LEU A 245 18.40 -10.39 -5.36
N GLY A 246 18.87 -11.62 -5.11
CA GLY A 246 20.14 -12.12 -5.62
C GLY A 246 21.35 -11.53 -4.87
N LYS A 247 21.16 -11.24 -3.58
CA LYS A 247 22.16 -10.65 -2.68
C LYS A 247 22.52 -11.65 -1.59
N GLN A 248 23.69 -11.45 -0.97
CA GLN A 248 24.17 -12.24 0.15
C GLN A 248 24.85 -11.30 1.14
N TYR A 249 24.54 -11.49 2.42
CA TYR A 249 25.07 -10.70 3.53
C TYR A 249 25.38 -11.65 4.69
N GLY A 250 26.44 -11.33 5.44
CA GLY A 250 26.85 -12.06 6.64
C GLY A 250 25.90 -11.81 7.81
N ALA A 251 26.01 -12.64 8.86
CA ALA A 251 25.16 -12.54 10.03
C ALA A 251 25.24 -11.16 10.72
N SER A 252 26.42 -10.57 10.82
CA SER A 252 26.61 -9.25 11.42
C SER A 252 25.92 -8.13 10.63
N GLU A 253 25.97 -8.20 9.29
CA GLU A 253 25.32 -7.24 8.40
C GLU A 253 23.79 -7.35 8.48
N VAL A 254 23.28 -8.59 8.57
CA VAL A 254 21.85 -8.86 8.78
C VAL A 254 21.39 -8.34 10.15
N ASP A 255 22.17 -8.55 11.20
CA ASP A 255 21.89 -8.05 12.56
C ASP A 255 21.86 -6.51 12.60
N GLU A 256 22.81 -5.86 11.91
CA GLU A 256 22.85 -4.40 11.80
C GLU A 256 21.63 -3.86 11.06
N LEU A 257 21.29 -4.46 9.91
CA LEU A 257 20.10 -4.09 9.16
C LEU A 257 18.83 -4.30 9.99
N ALA A 258 18.71 -5.40 10.75
CA ALA A 258 17.58 -5.65 11.62
C ALA A 258 17.44 -4.58 12.72
N LYS A 259 18.55 -4.10 13.30
CA LYS A 259 18.57 -2.99 14.27
C LYS A 259 18.13 -1.68 13.63
N HIS A 260 18.66 -1.36 12.44
CA HIS A 260 18.29 -0.17 11.66
C HIS A 260 16.79 -0.16 11.32
N LEU A 261 16.25 -1.32 10.97
CA LEU A 261 14.85 -1.54 10.64
C LEU A 261 13.92 -1.67 11.87
N SER A 262 14.45 -1.53 13.08
CA SER A 262 13.61 -1.53 14.28
C SER A 262 12.63 -0.35 14.27
N VAL A 263 11.46 -0.54 14.88
CA VAL A 263 10.40 0.47 14.90
C VAL A 263 10.89 1.77 15.55
N GLU A 264 11.71 1.67 16.59
CA GLU A 264 12.29 2.83 17.27
C GLU A 264 13.27 3.58 16.36
N SER A 265 14.22 2.86 15.74
CA SER A 265 15.17 3.44 14.79
C SER A 265 14.44 4.14 13.64
N MET A 266 13.53 3.45 12.96
CA MET A 266 12.81 4.01 11.82
C MET A 266 11.94 5.22 12.19
N ARG A 267 11.33 5.25 13.38
CA ARG A 267 10.57 6.43 13.85
C ARG A 267 11.43 7.69 13.98
N ASN A 268 12.70 7.52 14.33
CA ASN A 268 13.63 8.61 14.56
C ASN A 268 14.48 8.92 13.31
N ASN A 269 14.36 8.11 12.25
CA ASN A 269 15.07 8.31 10.99
C ASN A 269 14.27 9.22 10.05
N LYS A 270 14.76 10.46 9.87
CA LYS A 270 14.14 11.48 9.00
C LYS A 270 14.01 11.05 7.55
N SER A 271 14.84 10.13 7.06
CA SER A 271 14.77 9.70 5.66
C SER A 271 13.57 8.79 5.36
N CYS A 272 12.94 8.20 6.39
CA CYS A 272 11.81 7.27 6.21
C CYS A 272 10.62 7.50 7.15
N ASN A 273 10.73 8.35 8.18
CA ASN A 273 9.64 8.57 9.15
C ASN A 273 8.48 9.43 8.63
N MET A 274 8.65 10.13 7.50
CA MET A 274 7.64 10.96 6.84
C MET A 274 7.11 12.11 7.72
N ASP A 275 7.89 12.62 8.68
CA ASP A 275 7.44 13.72 9.55
C ASP A 275 7.09 14.99 8.77
N ASP A 276 7.84 15.30 7.71
CA ASP A 276 7.55 16.45 6.83
C ASP A 276 6.17 16.34 6.17
N LEU A 277 5.75 15.13 5.79
CA LEU A 277 4.41 14.87 5.26
C LEU A 277 3.34 15.07 6.34
N VAL A 278 3.59 14.60 7.57
CA VAL A 278 2.67 14.81 8.69
C VAL A 278 2.52 16.31 8.96
N GLU A 279 3.62 17.05 9.04
CA GLU A 279 3.61 18.49 9.32
C GLU A 279 2.95 19.28 8.19
N TRP A 280 3.23 18.92 6.93
CA TRP A 280 2.50 19.48 5.79
C TRP A 280 0.99 19.20 5.87
N ALA A 281 0.58 17.98 6.23
CA ALA A 281 -0.83 17.64 6.38
C ALA A 281 -1.55 18.41 7.51
N ARG A 282 -0.80 18.85 8.54
CA ARG A 282 -1.30 19.71 9.64
C ARG A 282 -1.56 21.14 9.19
N THR A 283 -0.71 21.64 8.30
CA THR A 283 -0.65 23.06 7.94
C THR A 283 -1.30 23.37 6.59
N THR A 284 -1.54 22.34 5.76
CA THR A 284 -2.09 22.49 4.42
C THR A 284 -3.55 22.95 4.40
N THR A 285 -3.81 23.91 3.51
CA THR A 285 -5.15 24.31 3.05
C THR A 285 -5.33 24.00 1.56
N HIS A 286 -4.61 23.03 0.99
CA HIS A 286 -4.55 22.84 -0.46
C HIS A 286 -5.91 22.52 -1.13
N SER A 287 -6.84 21.84 -0.45
CA SER A 287 -8.20 21.65 -0.98
C SER A 287 -9.13 22.82 -0.63
N LYS A 288 -10.08 23.13 -1.54
CA LYS A 288 -11.08 24.20 -1.34
C LYS A 288 -11.88 23.98 -0.06
N GLU A 289 -12.15 22.72 0.26
CA GLU A 289 -12.85 22.24 1.44
C GLU A 289 -12.02 22.51 2.71
N ARG A 290 -10.71 22.23 2.71
CA ARG A 290 -9.81 22.62 3.82
C ARG A 290 -9.67 24.13 3.97
N LYS A 291 -9.68 24.90 2.88
CA LYS A 291 -9.71 26.38 2.95
C LYS A 291 -10.97 26.88 3.65
N LYS A 292 -12.15 26.35 3.28
CA LYS A 292 -13.42 26.71 3.93
C LYS A 292 -13.42 26.38 5.43
N LEU A 293 -12.92 25.20 5.80
CA LEU A 293 -12.81 24.78 7.21
C LEU A 293 -11.82 25.64 8.01
N ALA A 294 -10.68 25.99 7.42
CA ALA A 294 -9.68 26.86 8.03
C ALA A 294 -10.22 28.29 8.26
N ILE A 295 -10.99 28.82 7.31
CA ILE A 295 -11.63 30.16 7.40
C ILE A 295 -12.67 30.21 8.55
N ASN A 296 -13.36 29.10 8.84
CA ASN A 296 -14.32 29.01 9.93
C ASN A 296 -13.69 28.73 11.32
N GLY A 297 -12.38 28.90 11.47
CA GLY A 297 -11.67 28.68 12.73
C GLY A 297 -11.48 27.20 13.10
N PHE A 298 -11.87 26.26 12.23
CA PHE A 298 -11.65 24.84 12.41
C PHE A 298 -10.19 24.51 12.06
N LYS A 299 -9.28 24.76 13.00
CA LYS A 299 -7.93 24.18 12.92
C LYS A 299 -8.08 22.67 13.05
N TYR A 300 -7.64 21.91 12.05
CA TYR A 300 -7.49 20.46 12.18
C TYR A 300 -6.65 20.20 13.43
N LYS A 301 -7.29 19.77 14.52
CA LYS A 301 -6.60 19.21 15.68
C LYS A 301 -6.10 17.83 15.26
N LEU A 302 -5.09 17.78 14.39
CA LEU A 302 -4.25 16.60 14.32
C LEU A 302 -3.77 16.33 15.75
N PHE A 303 -3.77 15.08 16.17
CA PHE A 303 -3.26 14.74 17.50
C PHE A 303 -1.83 15.32 17.63
N PRO A 304 -1.52 16.10 18.67
CA PRO A 304 -0.24 16.82 18.82
C PRO A 304 1.01 15.92 18.79
N HIS A 305 0.82 14.60 18.77
CA HIS A 305 1.88 13.59 18.68
C HIS A 305 1.60 12.49 17.63
N ALA A 306 0.78 12.75 16.62
CA ALA A 306 0.56 11.82 15.52
C ALA A 306 1.88 11.56 14.77
N ARG A 307 2.26 10.28 14.62
CA ARG A 307 3.44 9.83 13.88
C ARG A 307 3.01 8.93 12.72
N PHE A 308 3.68 9.04 11.57
CA PHE A 308 3.42 8.15 10.44
C PHE A 308 3.77 6.69 10.78
N ILE A 309 4.91 6.47 11.45
CA ILE A 309 5.28 5.18 12.04
C ILE A 309 4.72 5.11 13.47
N ARG A 310 3.47 4.62 13.58
CA ARG A 310 2.67 4.64 14.83
C ARG A 310 3.13 3.64 15.89
N SER A 311 2.61 2.41 15.91
CA SER A 311 2.90 1.39 16.94
C SER A 311 3.91 0.35 16.48
N GLY A 312 3.85 -0.05 15.21
CA GLY A 312 4.69 -1.13 14.67
C GLY A 312 4.46 -2.48 15.36
N THR A 313 3.23 -2.70 15.83
CA THR A 313 2.83 -3.85 16.67
C THR A 313 1.68 -4.60 16.02
N VAL A 314 1.75 -5.93 16.02
CA VAL A 314 0.62 -6.82 15.68
C VAL A 314 -0.32 -6.91 16.88
N GLY A 315 -1.63 -6.84 16.66
CA GLY A 315 -2.65 -6.84 17.71
C GLY A 315 -2.98 -5.46 18.28
N SER A 316 -2.44 -4.39 17.69
CA SER A 316 -2.69 -3.02 18.18
C SER A 316 -4.13 -2.55 17.98
N TYR A 317 -4.86 -3.20 17.07
CA TYR A 317 -6.29 -2.99 16.85
C TYR A 317 -7.12 -3.13 18.14
N ARG A 318 -6.70 -3.95 19.12
CA ARG A 318 -7.43 -4.15 20.40
C ARG A 318 -7.56 -2.88 21.25
N LYS A 319 -6.75 -1.86 20.97
CA LYS A 319 -6.86 -0.53 21.63
C LYS A 319 -7.89 0.36 20.94
N ASP A 320 -8.26 0.04 19.72
CA ASP A 320 -9.01 0.90 18.81
C ASP A 320 -10.38 0.32 18.41
N MET A 321 -10.55 -1.01 18.44
CA MET A 321 -11.77 -1.75 18.12
C MET A 321 -12.39 -2.37 19.37
N ASP A 322 -13.72 -2.32 19.45
CA ASP A 322 -14.49 -3.10 20.42
C ASP A 322 -14.63 -4.58 19.99
N GLU A 323 -15.24 -5.39 20.87
CA GLU A 323 -15.44 -6.82 20.62
C GLU A 323 -16.37 -7.10 19.43
N GLU A 324 -17.30 -6.20 19.12
CA GLU A 324 -18.18 -6.35 17.97
C GLU A 324 -17.40 -6.23 16.66
N TYR A 325 -16.62 -5.16 16.51
CA TYR A 325 -15.78 -4.96 15.33
C TYR A 325 -14.72 -6.05 15.20
N ILE A 326 -14.11 -6.49 16.31
CA ILE A 326 -13.15 -7.60 16.27
C ILE A 326 -13.79 -8.85 15.64
N ARG A 327 -15.00 -9.24 16.08
CA ARG A 327 -15.72 -10.40 15.51
C ARG A 327 -16.07 -10.22 14.04
N ARG A 328 -16.52 -9.03 13.65
CA ARG A 328 -16.85 -8.71 12.24
C ARG A 328 -15.61 -8.80 11.33
N PHE A 329 -14.46 -8.30 11.79
CA PHE A 329 -13.22 -8.43 11.06
C PHE A 329 -12.66 -9.86 11.05
N GLU A 330 -12.86 -10.65 12.10
CA GLU A 330 -12.52 -12.08 12.10
C GLU A 330 -13.32 -12.86 11.05
N ALA A 331 -14.62 -12.57 10.92
CA ALA A 331 -15.43 -13.11 9.83
C ALA A 331 -14.92 -12.66 8.45
N TYR A 332 -14.60 -11.38 8.27
CA TYR A 332 -14.04 -10.85 7.02
C TYR A 332 -12.68 -11.46 6.66
N GLU A 333 -11.80 -11.64 7.66
CA GLU A 333 -10.51 -12.30 7.52
C GLU A 333 -10.67 -13.75 7.09
N LYS A 334 -11.55 -14.51 7.75
CA LYS A 334 -11.87 -15.89 7.39
C LYS A 334 -12.39 -15.97 5.95
N ALA A 335 -13.31 -15.09 5.55
CA ALA A 335 -13.83 -15.04 4.18
C ALA A 335 -12.74 -14.68 3.16
N THR A 336 -11.73 -13.90 3.56
CA THR A 336 -10.59 -13.55 2.70
C THR A 336 -9.68 -14.75 2.42
N THR A 337 -9.47 -15.61 3.41
CA THR A 337 -8.57 -16.78 3.30
C THR A 337 -9.30 -18.07 2.90
N GLU A 338 -10.64 -18.08 2.95
CA GLU A 338 -11.46 -19.25 2.62
C GLU A 338 -11.15 -19.80 1.22
N GLY A 339 -10.94 -21.12 1.16
CA GLY A 339 -10.59 -21.81 -0.09
C GLY A 339 -9.16 -21.56 -0.58
N THR A 340 -8.29 -20.96 0.25
CA THR A 340 -6.86 -20.75 -0.06
C THR A 340 -5.97 -21.43 0.98
N ASP A 341 -4.69 -21.64 0.63
CA ASP A 341 -3.63 -22.07 1.55
C ASP A 341 -2.95 -20.89 2.27
N PHE A 342 -3.48 -19.68 2.13
CA PHE A 342 -2.96 -18.46 2.74
C PHE A 342 -3.53 -18.23 4.14
N ASP A 343 -2.67 -17.84 5.09
CA ASP A 343 -3.08 -17.15 6.31
C ASP A 343 -2.09 -16.04 6.68
N PHE A 344 -2.64 -14.94 7.19
CA PHE A 344 -1.92 -13.73 7.56
C PHE A 344 -0.87 -13.97 8.65
N TYR A 345 -1.02 -15.00 9.48
CA TYR A 345 -0.17 -15.25 10.65
C TYR A 345 0.90 -16.35 10.47
N TYR A 346 0.87 -17.12 9.38
CA TYR A 346 1.85 -18.19 9.14
C TYR A 346 3.24 -17.69 8.78
#